data_AF-A0A524CD81-F1
#
_entry.id   AF-A0A524CD81-F1
#
_cell.length_a   1.000
_cell.length_b   1.000
_cell.length_c   1.000
_cell.angle_alpha   90.00
_cell.angle_beta   90.00
_cell.angle_gamma   90.00
#
_symmetry.space_group_name_H-M   'P 1'
#
loop_
_entity.id
_entity.type
_entity.pdbx_description
1 polymer ?
#
loop_
_entity_poly.entity_id
_entity_poly.type
_entity_poly.pdbx_seq_one_letter_code
_entity_poly.pdbx_strand_id
1 'polypeptide(L)'
;MRWRFDVKNKEEDYSDESTLDKEIGRYARQILIEEWDQSKLTTAKIFIAGMGALGCSVALNLALMGVKNIIICDYDTVEISNLSRQILFFEKDIDRYKVEAAKENLERWNPEINITTYNMKLQKVRKEIYENVDIIIDGLDTFGARRFLNSIAIDLKKPLIHGGLFGWMGNVQYVIPGETACLECQPLIPRKRLQKPCTPLGKMRKKEREKKGETIDKESEEKIPSLLTTNSIIAGIQSQLALKWILGLQLPDENYIFYDGLSESFTRMKLNKNESCIVCSEKYRSNGVNFSISEQDTIRDIKDRLVLTWDLDEPFNLMYKGKILEDETKIESLKMENRDAFFVWNKNVTHPMKFYVIFSDELEPTKIVIDKIPKRFEIELEWGTITKTKQKIIKEAEKLNQKVKFYKTEKLKNGNYLVRYDKIQEIE
;
A
#
# COMPACT_ATOMS: atom_id res chain seq x y z
N MET A 1 -47.57 13.32 19.52
CA MET A 1 -46.69 13.00 20.66
C MET A 1 -45.57 14.03 20.69
N ARG A 2 -45.48 14.82 21.77
CA ARG A 2 -44.35 15.73 22.03
C ARG A 2 -43.22 14.90 22.62
N TRP A 3 -42.14 14.70 21.88
CA TRP A 3 -40.92 14.07 22.41
C TRP A 3 -40.14 15.14 23.18
N ARG A 4 -40.17 15.06 24.52
CA ARG A 4 -39.22 15.76 25.39
C ARG A 4 -37.96 14.90 25.45
N PHE A 5 -36.88 15.38 24.84
CA PHE A 5 -35.55 14.78 24.99
C PHE A 5 -35.01 15.19 26.36
N ASP A 6 -34.68 14.19 27.18
CA ASP A 6 -34.03 14.40 28.48
C ASP A 6 -32.53 14.48 28.25
N VAL A 7 -32.03 15.70 28.00
CA VAL A 7 -30.59 16.02 27.88
C VAL A 7 -30.00 16.18 29.29
N LYS A 8 -30.22 15.18 30.15
CA LYS A 8 -29.70 15.16 31.52
C LYS A 8 -28.97 13.86 31.75
N ASN A 9 -27.72 13.82 31.33
CA ASN A 9 -26.61 13.08 31.97
C ASN A 9 -25.44 13.04 31.00
N LYS A 10 -24.64 14.11 31.00
CA LYS A 10 -23.21 14.15 30.62
C LYS A 10 -22.74 15.58 30.86
N GLU A 11 -22.63 15.95 32.13
CA GLU A 11 -21.79 17.08 32.55
C GLU A 11 -20.33 16.60 32.44
N GLU A 12 -19.77 16.68 31.25
CA GLU A 12 -18.32 16.78 31.07
C GLU A 12 -17.97 18.25 30.80
N ASP A 13 -16.80 18.62 31.27
CA ASP A 13 -16.29 19.98 31.47
C ASP A 13 -16.25 20.83 30.18
N TYR A 14 -17.37 21.48 29.82
CA TYR A 14 -17.45 22.46 28.72
C TYR A 14 -17.69 23.87 29.29
N SER A 15 -16.63 24.67 29.35
CA SER A 15 -16.63 25.98 30.02
C SER A 15 -17.29 27.13 29.23
N ASP A 16 -18.10 26.87 28.18
CA ASP A 16 -18.76 27.92 27.40
C ASP A 16 -20.04 27.43 26.69
N GLU A 17 -21.22 27.77 27.24
CA GLU A 17 -22.56 27.43 26.69
C GLU A 17 -22.73 27.83 25.22
N SER A 18 -22.07 28.91 24.76
CA SER A 18 -22.22 29.43 23.40
C SER A 18 -21.53 28.56 22.33
N THR A 19 -20.54 27.77 22.73
CA THR A 19 -19.81 26.85 21.84
C THR A 19 -20.57 25.53 21.72
N LEU A 20 -21.11 25.04 22.83
CA LEU A 20 -21.94 23.84 22.89
C LEU A 20 -23.22 23.99 22.02
N ASP A 21 -23.90 25.13 22.09
CA ASP A 21 -25.09 25.40 21.27
C ASP A 21 -24.79 25.44 19.76
N LYS A 22 -23.60 25.92 19.36
CA LYS A 22 -23.17 25.94 17.96
C LYS A 22 -22.82 24.55 17.44
N GLU A 23 -22.16 23.72 18.24
CA GLU A 23 -21.84 22.33 17.88
C GLU A 23 -23.11 21.48 17.81
N ILE A 24 -23.99 21.59 18.83
CA ILE A 24 -25.30 20.94 18.82
C ILE A 24 -26.11 21.40 17.60
N GLY A 25 -26.09 22.69 17.27
CA GLY A 25 -26.75 23.23 16.09
C GLY A 25 -26.20 22.68 14.76
N ARG A 26 -24.87 22.59 14.61
CA ARG A 26 -24.22 22.10 13.38
C ARG A 26 -24.49 20.62 13.12
N TYR A 27 -24.53 19.80 14.17
CA TYR A 27 -24.71 18.35 14.09
C TYR A 27 -26.10 17.87 14.51
N ALA A 28 -27.07 18.79 14.64
CA ALA A 28 -28.41 18.51 15.16
C ALA A 28 -29.12 17.37 14.43
N ARG A 29 -28.88 17.19 13.11
CA ARG A 29 -29.48 16.11 12.33
C ARG A 29 -28.77 14.77 12.56
N GLN A 30 -27.46 14.79 12.71
CA GLN A 30 -26.65 13.60 12.92
C GLN A 30 -26.86 13.02 14.31
N ILE A 31 -27.05 13.86 15.33
CA ILE A 31 -27.37 13.44 16.70
C ILE A 31 -28.70 12.64 16.78
N LEU A 32 -29.56 12.72 15.76
CA LEU A 32 -30.78 11.91 15.68
C LEU A 32 -30.53 10.45 15.26
N ILE A 33 -29.33 10.12 14.76
CA ILE A 33 -28.95 8.77 14.38
C ILE A 33 -28.58 8.03 15.68
N GLU A 34 -29.18 6.86 15.91
CA GLU A 34 -29.04 6.09 17.15
C GLU A 34 -27.58 5.78 17.48
N GLU A 35 -26.79 5.43 16.46
CA GLU A 35 -25.38 5.09 16.60
C GLU A 35 -24.42 6.30 16.68
N TRP A 36 -24.94 7.53 16.61
CA TRP A 36 -24.11 8.73 16.57
C TRP A 36 -23.57 9.09 17.96
N ASP A 37 -22.25 9.29 18.01
CA ASP A 37 -21.57 9.77 19.21
C ASP A 37 -20.56 10.88 18.83
N GLN A 38 -20.98 12.12 19.04
CA GLN A 38 -20.17 13.30 18.72
C GLN A 38 -18.90 13.38 19.56
N SER A 39 -18.91 12.82 20.78
CA SER A 39 -17.73 12.84 21.67
C SER A 39 -16.59 12.02 21.06
N LYS A 40 -16.89 10.81 20.55
CA LYS A 40 -15.92 9.95 19.86
C LYS A 40 -15.32 10.63 18.64
N LEU A 41 -16.14 11.31 17.85
CA LEU A 41 -15.68 12.04 16.65
C LEU A 41 -14.78 13.22 17.02
N THR A 42 -15.11 13.91 18.10
CA THR A 42 -14.34 15.04 18.62
C THR A 42 -12.95 14.62 19.11
N THR A 43 -12.85 13.48 19.79
CA THR A 43 -11.57 12.97 20.30
C THR A 43 -10.75 12.21 19.26
N ALA A 44 -11.40 11.66 18.22
CA ALA A 44 -10.74 10.88 17.19
C ALA A 44 -9.65 11.68 16.47
N LYS A 45 -8.50 11.05 16.25
CA LYS A 45 -7.37 11.56 15.49
C LYS A 45 -7.14 10.72 14.25
N ILE A 46 -7.25 11.36 13.08
CA ILE A 46 -7.19 10.69 11.79
C ILE A 46 -5.94 11.13 11.03
N PHE A 47 -5.18 10.18 10.47
CA PHE A 47 -4.10 10.49 9.53
C PHE A 47 -4.57 10.26 8.10
N ILE A 48 -4.50 11.28 7.23
CA ILE A 48 -4.81 11.16 5.81
C ILE A 48 -3.52 11.33 5.00
N ALA A 49 -3.14 10.25 4.31
CA ALA A 49 -1.96 10.19 3.46
C ALA A 49 -2.34 10.58 2.02
N GLY A 50 -1.81 11.72 1.56
CA GLY A 50 -2.10 12.28 0.24
C GLY A 50 -3.34 13.19 0.26
N MET A 51 -3.18 14.39 -0.30
CA MET A 51 -4.22 15.39 -0.52
C MET A 51 -4.55 15.50 -2.02
N GLY A 52 -4.70 14.32 -2.65
CA GLY A 52 -5.25 14.18 -4.00
C GLY A 52 -6.78 14.19 -3.98
N ALA A 53 -7.41 13.66 -5.05
CA ALA A 53 -8.87 13.68 -5.19
C ALA A 53 -9.58 13.01 -4.00
N LEU A 54 -9.15 11.79 -3.64
CA LEU A 54 -9.71 11.03 -2.53
C LEU A 54 -9.42 11.71 -1.20
N GLY A 55 -8.16 12.06 -0.96
CA GLY A 55 -7.75 12.71 0.29
C GLY A 55 -8.53 13.99 0.59
N CYS A 56 -8.72 14.86 -0.41
CA CYS A 56 -9.52 16.07 -0.27
C CYS A 56 -10.98 15.78 0.10
N SER A 57 -11.57 14.78 -0.57
CA SER A 57 -12.98 14.44 -0.37
C SER A 57 -13.21 13.78 0.99
N VAL A 58 -12.33 12.87 1.40
CA VAL A 58 -12.40 12.22 2.72
C VAL A 58 -12.15 13.22 3.84
N ALA A 59 -11.16 14.11 3.70
CA ALA A 59 -10.90 15.15 4.69
C ALA A 59 -12.12 16.08 4.87
N LEU A 60 -12.73 16.51 3.76
CA LEU A 60 -13.94 17.34 3.81
C LEU A 60 -15.11 16.60 4.46
N ASN A 61 -15.37 15.35 4.06
CA ASN A 61 -16.44 14.54 4.65
C ASN A 61 -16.25 14.41 6.17
N LEU A 62 -15.05 14.02 6.62
CA LEU A 62 -14.76 13.83 8.06
C LEU A 62 -14.87 15.15 8.83
N ALA A 63 -14.38 16.26 8.26
CA ALA A 63 -14.51 17.58 8.86
C ALA A 63 -15.98 17.98 9.05
N LEU A 64 -16.83 17.77 8.04
CA LEU A 64 -18.25 18.10 8.08
C LEU A 64 -19.09 17.12 8.91
N MET A 65 -18.57 15.90 9.15
CA MET A 65 -19.14 14.94 10.09
C MET A 65 -18.71 15.21 11.55
N GLY A 66 -17.90 16.24 11.80
CA GLY A 66 -17.54 16.66 13.15
C GLY A 66 -16.33 15.94 13.75
N VAL A 67 -15.47 15.36 12.91
CA VAL A 67 -14.11 15.01 13.34
C VAL A 67 -13.32 16.29 13.56
N LYS A 68 -12.72 16.46 14.75
CA LYS A 68 -11.92 17.65 15.06
C LYS A 68 -10.44 17.49 14.75
N ASN A 69 -9.83 16.32 14.90
CA ASN A 69 -8.36 16.18 14.79
C ASN A 69 -7.97 15.43 13.51
N ILE A 70 -7.51 16.16 12.49
CA ILE A 70 -7.03 15.57 11.24
C ILE A 70 -5.57 15.94 11.00
N ILE A 71 -4.75 14.93 10.74
CA ILE A 71 -3.38 15.07 10.27
C ILE A 71 -3.37 14.79 8.77
N ILE A 72 -2.82 15.71 7.97
CA ILE A 72 -2.69 15.53 6.52
C ILE A 72 -1.22 15.56 6.11
N CYS A 73 -0.84 14.64 5.22
CA CYS A 73 0.53 14.54 4.71
C CYS A 73 0.54 14.46 3.19
N ASP A 74 1.12 15.46 2.52
CA ASP A 74 1.31 15.51 1.07
C ASP A 74 2.48 16.46 0.79
N TYR A 75 3.26 16.23 -0.27
CA TYR A 75 4.44 17.03 -0.61
C TYR A 75 4.33 17.71 -1.99
N ASP A 76 3.19 17.57 -2.66
CA ASP A 76 2.90 18.23 -3.92
C ASP A 76 2.34 19.65 -3.71
N THR A 77 2.38 20.41 -4.79
CA THR A 77 1.71 21.72 -4.93
C THR A 77 0.44 21.58 -5.75
N VAL A 78 -0.49 22.51 -5.58
CA VAL A 78 -1.72 22.57 -6.37
C VAL A 78 -1.39 22.94 -7.82
N GLU A 79 -2.02 22.25 -8.76
CA GLU A 79 -1.93 22.52 -10.20
C GLU A 79 -3.31 22.74 -10.82
N ILE A 80 -3.36 23.43 -11.96
CA ILE A 80 -4.61 23.62 -12.71
C ILE A 80 -5.32 22.30 -13.03
N SER A 81 -4.54 21.25 -13.34
CA SER A 81 -5.05 19.90 -13.62
C SER A 81 -5.75 19.25 -12.43
N ASN A 82 -5.58 19.78 -11.22
CA ASN A 82 -6.14 19.25 -9.99
C ASN A 82 -7.57 19.77 -9.75
N LEU A 83 -7.89 20.98 -10.22
CA LEU A 83 -9.12 21.69 -9.89
C LEU A 83 -10.39 20.98 -10.40
N SER A 84 -10.28 20.10 -11.40
CA SER A 84 -11.42 19.32 -11.90
C SER A 84 -11.94 18.24 -10.94
N ARG A 85 -11.17 17.88 -9.90
CA ARG A 85 -11.50 16.75 -9.01
C ARG A 85 -11.02 16.87 -7.56
N GLN A 86 -10.12 17.78 -7.25
CA GLN A 86 -9.59 18.00 -5.91
C GLN A 86 -10.36 19.15 -5.26
N ILE A 87 -11.51 18.82 -4.67
CA ILE A 87 -12.56 19.78 -4.25
C ILE A 87 -12.13 20.83 -3.23
N LEU A 88 -11.00 20.63 -2.55
CA LEU A 88 -10.45 21.57 -1.57
C LEU A 88 -9.56 22.65 -2.20
N PHE A 89 -9.37 22.69 -3.52
CA PHE A 89 -8.46 23.66 -4.16
C PHE A 89 -9.20 24.56 -5.14
N PHE A 90 -8.79 25.83 -5.18
CA PHE A 90 -9.32 26.85 -6.07
C PHE A 90 -8.20 27.45 -6.93
N GLU A 91 -8.54 28.27 -7.93
CA GLU A 91 -7.54 28.92 -8.80
C GLU A 91 -6.50 29.74 -8.01
N LYS A 92 -6.94 30.42 -6.95
CA LYS A 92 -6.05 31.17 -6.04
C LYS A 92 -5.00 30.29 -5.35
N ASP A 93 -5.19 28.98 -5.32
CA ASP A 93 -4.33 28.05 -4.59
C ASP A 93 -3.24 27.44 -5.46
N ILE A 94 -3.25 27.69 -6.78
CA ILE A 94 -2.23 27.20 -7.70
C ILE A 94 -0.83 27.58 -7.19
N ASP A 95 0.10 26.63 -7.26
CA ASP A 95 1.48 26.72 -6.78
C ASP A 95 1.68 26.75 -5.25
N ARG A 96 0.61 26.82 -4.47
CA ARG A 96 0.69 26.59 -3.02
C ARG A 96 0.85 25.10 -2.72
N TYR A 97 1.43 24.79 -1.57
CA TYR A 97 1.48 23.41 -1.09
C TYR A 97 0.07 22.90 -0.79
N LYS A 98 -0.22 21.67 -1.25
CA LYS A 98 -1.55 21.08 -1.10
C LYS A 98 -1.99 21.02 0.36
N VAL A 99 -1.09 20.65 1.27
CA VAL A 99 -1.41 20.58 2.70
C VAL A 99 -1.76 21.94 3.30
N GLU A 100 -1.14 23.03 2.85
CA GLU A 100 -1.43 24.38 3.35
C GLU A 100 -2.77 24.90 2.82
N ALA A 101 -3.01 24.75 1.51
CA ALA A 101 -4.27 25.14 0.89
C ALA A 101 -5.44 24.29 1.43
N ALA A 102 -5.24 22.98 1.61
CA ALA A 102 -6.27 22.09 2.16
C ALA A 102 -6.61 22.47 3.61
N LYS A 103 -5.60 22.76 4.44
CA LYS A 103 -5.81 23.24 5.82
C LYS A 103 -6.68 24.51 5.84
N GLU A 104 -6.28 25.55 5.12
CA GLU A 104 -7.01 26.82 5.10
C GLU A 104 -8.46 26.63 4.63
N ASN A 105 -8.67 25.82 3.59
CA ASN A 105 -10.01 25.61 3.04
C ASN A 105 -10.87 24.71 3.94
N LEU A 106 -10.29 23.73 4.64
CA LEU A 106 -11.01 22.92 5.65
C LEU A 106 -11.42 23.75 6.87
N GLU A 107 -10.56 24.65 7.35
CA GLU A 107 -10.87 25.57 8.46
C GLU A 107 -12.00 26.55 8.10
N ARG A 108 -12.16 26.89 6.81
CA ARG A 108 -13.33 27.66 6.34
C ARG A 108 -14.63 26.85 6.40
N TRP A 109 -14.58 25.54 6.11
CA TRP A 109 -15.74 24.66 6.18
C TRP A 109 -16.16 24.33 7.61
N ASN A 110 -15.17 24.06 8.47
CA ASN A 110 -15.37 23.79 9.88
C ASN A 110 -14.34 24.58 10.70
N PRO A 111 -14.69 25.75 11.26
CA PRO A 111 -13.78 26.56 12.07
C PRO A 111 -13.29 25.91 13.37
N GLU A 112 -13.91 24.81 13.81
CA GLU A 112 -13.54 24.09 15.05
C GLU A 112 -12.59 22.93 14.78
N ILE A 113 -12.23 22.69 13.51
CA ILE A 113 -11.31 21.63 13.14
C ILE A 113 -9.86 22.02 13.44
N ASN A 114 -9.11 21.06 13.95
CA ASN A 114 -7.68 21.14 14.18
C ASN A 114 -6.93 20.33 13.11
N ILE A 115 -6.29 21.04 12.16
CA ILE A 115 -5.49 20.43 11.10
C ILE A 115 -3.99 20.55 11.39
N THR A 116 -3.32 19.41 11.50
CA THR A 116 -1.85 19.31 11.48
C THR A 116 -1.37 18.92 10.09
N THR A 117 -0.39 19.64 9.55
CA THR A 117 0.11 19.42 8.18
C THR A 117 1.54 18.90 8.17
N TYR A 118 1.83 17.97 7.28
CA TYR A 118 3.17 17.48 6.99
C TYR A 118 3.45 17.62 5.49
N ASN A 119 4.19 18.66 5.12
CA ASN A 119 4.66 18.90 3.76
C ASN A 119 5.93 18.09 3.45
N MET A 120 5.79 16.77 3.39
CA MET A 120 6.91 15.86 3.18
C MET A 120 6.44 14.48 2.70
N LYS A 121 7.39 13.65 2.30
CA LYS A 121 7.12 12.23 2.02
C LYS A 121 6.76 11.50 3.31
N LEU A 122 5.86 10.52 3.19
CA LEU A 122 5.42 9.69 4.31
C LEU A 122 6.61 9.07 5.07
N GLN A 123 7.65 8.62 4.36
CA GLN A 123 8.86 8.05 4.95
C GLN A 123 9.63 9.00 5.88
N LYS A 124 9.41 10.31 5.76
CA LYS A 124 10.07 11.34 6.60
C LYS A 124 9.22 11.76 7.80
N VAL A 125 7.93 11.40 7.82
CA VAL A 125 7.08 11.67 8.98
C VAL A 125 7.54 10.78 10.12
N ARG A 126 7.69 11.38 11.30
CA ARG A 126 8.12 10.70 12.52
C ARG A 126 7.13 9.58 12.88
N LYS A 127 7.65 8.41 13.28
CA LYS A 127 6.86 7.20 13.55
C LYS A 127 5.79 7.44 14.62
N GLU A 128 6.12 8.25 15.63
CA GLU A 128 5.26 8.60 16.76
C GLU A 128 3.97 9.29 16.31
N ILE A 129 3.97 9.97 15.15
CA ILE A 129 2.76 10.60 14.61
C ILE A 129 1.76 9.52 14.18
N TYR A 130 2.23 8.47 13.50
CA TYR A 130 1.40 7.34 13.12
C TYR A 130 0.96 6.50 14.32
N GLU A 131 1.78 6.43 15.37
CA GLU A 131 1.43 5.73 16.61
C GLU A 131 0.29 6.39 17.36
N ASN A 132 0.17 7.71 17.25
CA ASN A 132 -0.79 8.51 18.00
C ASN A 132 -2.13 8.74 17.28
N VAL A 133 -2.41 8.08 16.15
CA VAL A 133 -3.71 8.16 15.45
C VAL A 133 -4.59 6.92 15.68
N ASP A 134 -5.89 7.10 15.53
CA ASP A 134 -6.89 6.03 15.67
C ASP A 134 -7.09 5.26 14.36
N ILE A 135 -6.97 5.96 13.24
CA ILE A 135 -7.14 5.39 11.90
C ILE A 135 -6.33 6.15 10.85
N ILE A 136 -5.85 5.40 9.85
CA ILE A 136 -5.11 5.92 8.70
C ILE A 136 -5.99 5.79 7.45
N ILE A 137 -6.05 6.85 6.64
CA ILE A 137 -6.74 6.90 5.36
C ILE A 137 -5.71 7.08 4.24
N ASP A 138 -5.81 6.24 3.22
CA ASP A 138 -4.99 6.31 2.01
C ASP A 138 -5.71 7.08 0.90
N GLY A 139 -5.18 8.23 0.54
CA GLY A 139 -5.51 9.02 -0.64
C GLY A 139 -4.35 9.12 -1.63
N LEU A 140 -3.43 8.15 -1.63
CA LEU A 140 -2.19 8.16 -2.41
C LEU A 140 -2.41 7.65 -3.84
N ASP A 141 -1.52 8.08 -4.72
CA ASP A 141 -1.57 7.80 -6.16
C ASP A 141 -0.46 6.85 -6.65
N THR A 142 0.40 6.34 -5.76
CA THR A 142 1.50 5.43 -6.14
C THR A 142 1.55 4.19 -5.26
N PHE A 143 1.78 3.03 -5.87
CA PHE A 143 1.89 1.77 -5.12
C PHE A 143 3.03 1.79 -4.10
N GLY A 144 4.19 2.37 -4.44
CA GLY A 144 5.31 2.48 -3.48
C GLY A 144 4.91 3.22 -2.19
N ALA A 145 4.18 4.33 -2.30
CA ALA A 145 3.70 5.07 -1.14
C ALA A 145 2.62 4.27 -0.37
N ARG A 146 1.69 3.60 -1.08
CA ARG A 146 0.68 2.75 -0.46
C ARG A 146 1.28 1.56 0.28
N ARG A 147 2.33 0.95 -0.27
CA ARG A 147 3.08 -0.14 0.37
C ARG A 147 3.76 0.31 1.65
N PHE A 148 4.39 1.49 1.63
CA PHE A 148 4.95 2.08 2.84
C PHE A 148 3.86 2.32 3.89
N LEU A 149 2.74 2.93 3.49
CA LEU A 149 1.61 3.21 4.38
C LEU A 149 0.99 1.93 4.96
N ASN A 150 0.86 0.89 4.14
CA ASN A 150 0.44 -0.44 4.58
C ASN A 150 1.44 -1.03 5.57
N SER A 151 2.74 -0.96 5.28
CA SER A 151 3.77 -1.48 6.17
C SER A 151 3.74 -0.79 7.54
N ILE A 152 3.69 0.55 7.59
CA ILE A 152 3.66 1.28 8.86
C ILE A 152 2.36 1.03 9.64
N ALA A 153 1.23 0.92 8.95
CA ALA A 153 -0.04 0.58 9.59
C ALA A 153 -0.02 -0.81 10.23
N ILE A 154 0.55 -1.81 9.53
CA ILE A 154 0.74 -3.16 10.07
C ILE A 154 1.69 -3.14 11.27
N ASP A 155 2.82 -2.45 11.17
CA ASP A 155 3.82 -2.34 12.25
C ASP A 155 3.24 -1.76 13.53
N LEU A 156 2.40 -0.74 13.39
CA LEU A 156 1.83 0.02 14.49
C LEU A 156 0.45 -0.48 14.91
N LYS A 157 -0.04 -1.55 14.28
CA LYS A 157 -1.38 -2.11 14.46
C LYS A 157 -2.47 -1.04 14.30
N LYS A 158 -2.31 -0.16 13.31
CA LYS A 158 -3.27 0.89 12.98
C LYS A 158 -4.21 0.44 11.86
N PRO A 159 -5.53 0.60 12.03
CA PRO A 159 -6.50 0.43 10.96
C PRO A 159 -6.16 1.34 9.77
N LEU A 160 -6.27 0.80 8.56
CA LEU A 160 -5.95 1.50 7.33
C LEU A 160 -7.08 1.32 6.31
N ILE A 161 -7.52 2.40 5.68
CA ILE A 161 -8.52 2.36 4.60
C ILE A 161 -7.88 2.81 3.29
N HIS A 162 -7.63 1.84 2.40
CA HIS A 162 -7.19 2.04 1.03
C HIS A 162 -8.31 2.52 0.11
N GLY A 163 -7.99 3.47 -0.77
CA GLY A 163 -8.85 3.91 -1.86
C GLY A 163 -8.10 3.97 -3.18
N GLY A 164 -8.72 3.50 -4.26
CA GLY A 164 -8.14 3.50 -5.62
C GLY A 164 -9.14 3.97 -6.66
N LEU A 165 -8.63 4.62 -7.71
CA LEU A 165 -9.42 5.16 -8.82
C LEU A 165 -8.72 4.91 -10.16
N PHE A 166 -9.51 4.55 -11.17
CA PHE A 166 -9.09 4.49 -12.57
C PHE A 166 -10.31 4.77 -13.47
N GLY A 167 -10.42 5.99 -13.99
CA GLY A 167 -11.55 6.41 -14.83
C GLY A 167 -12.91 6.24 -14.13
N TRP A 168 -13.73 5.33 -14.67
CA TRP A 168 -15.05 4.95 -14.14
C TRP A 168 -14.98 3.93 -13.00
N MET A 169 -13.81 3.32 -12.78
CA MET A 169 -13.63 2.25 -11.83
C MET A 169 -12.97 2.76 -10.56
N GLY A 170 -13.30 2.14 -9.43
CA GLY A 170 -12.66 2.44 -8.17
C GLY A 170 -12.74 1.27 -7.21
N ASN A 171 -11.95 1.34 -6.15
CA ASN A 171 -11.98 0.31 -5.12
C ASN A 171 -11.70 0.89 -3.73
N VAL A 172 -12.26 0.26 -2.71
CA VAL A 172 -11.96 0.51 -1.31
C VAL A 172 -11.60 -0.81 -0.64
N GLN A 173 -10.53 -0.80 0.14
CA GLN A 173 -10.18 -1.92 1.00
C GLN A 173 -9.90 -1.38 2.39
N TYR A 174 -10.47 -1.97 3.42
CA TYR A 174 -10.01 -1.71 4.78
C TYR A 174 -9.10 -2.85 5.26
N VAL A 175 -8.12 -2.48 6.07
CA VAL A 175 -7.10 -3.36 6.65
C VAL A 175 -7.11 -3.17 8.16
N ILE A 176 -7.51 -4.22 8.87
CA ILE A 176 -7.32 -4.37 10.32
C ILE A 176 -6.09 -5.28 10.52
N PRO A 177 -4.95 -4.74 10.99
CA PRO A 177 -3.72 -5.50 11.14
C PRO A 177 -3.91 -6.77 11.98
N GLY A 178 -3.52 -7.91 11.41
CA GLY A 178 -3.62 -9.22 12.05
C GLY A 178 -4.90 -9.99 11.73
N GLU A 179 -5.98 -9.29 11.38
CA GLU A 179 -7.31 -9.87 11.13
C GLU A 179 -7.63 -10.01 9.64
N THR A 180 -7.52 -8.92 8.88
CA THR A 180 -7.89 -8.91 7.45
C THR A 180 -6.67 -8.98 6.53
N ALA A 181 -6.88 -9.24 5.24
CA ALA A 181 -5.81 -9.11 4.24
C ALA A 181 -5.23 -7.68 4.20
N CYS A 182 -3.90 -7.56 4.31
CA CYS A 182 -3.19 -6.32 4.01
C CYS A 182 -3.00 -6.13 2.49
N LEU A 183 -2.46 -5.00 2.06
CA LEU A 183 -2.22 -4.71 0.64
C LEU A 183 -1.36 -5.79 -0.05
N GLU A 184 -0.35 -6.31 0.64
CA GLU A 184 0.58 -7.33 0.14
C GLU A 184 0.07 -8.78 0.24
N CYS A 185 -1.14 -8.98 0.79
CA CYS A 185 -1.78 -10.30 0.76
C CYS A 185 -2.35 -10.62 -0.63
N GLN A 186 -2.59 -9.61 -1.47
CA GLN A 186 -3.26 -9.78 -2.75
C GLN A 186 -2.26 -10.11 -3.87
N PRO A 187 -2.44 -11.23 -4.59
CA PRO A 187 -1.61 -11.54 -5.77
C PRO A 187 -1.92 -10.64 -6.98
N LEU A 188 -3.00 -9.85 -6.91
CA LEU A 188 -3.58 -9.11 -8.03
C LEU A 188 -2.90 -7.77 -8.33
N ILE A 189 -1.93 -7.32 -7.53
CA ILE A 189 -1.19 -6.07 -7.79
C ILE A 189 0.12 -6.42 -8.51
N PRO A 190 0.20 -6.31 -9.85
CA PRO A 190 1.36 -6.79 -10.59
C PRO A 190 2.52 -5.82 -10.39
N ARG A 191 3.58 -6.29 -9.73
CA ARG A 191 4.63 -5.43 -9.18
C ARG A 191 5.46 -4.69 -10.23
N LYS A 192 5.61 -5.15 -11.48
CA LYS A 192 6.59 -4.52 -12.42
C LYS A 192 6.04 -3.61 -13.53
N ARG A 193 4.75 -3.68 -13.90
CA ARG A 193 4.23 -2.94 -15.08
C ARG A 193 2.95 -2.13 -14.87
N LEU A 194 2.18 -2.42 -13.84
CA LEU A 194 0.95 -1.68 -13.52
C LEU A 194 1.15 -0.67 -12.38
N GLN A 195 2.38 -0.48 -11.91
CA GLN A 195 2.75 0.52 -10.90
C GLN A 195 2.78 1.97 -11.41
N LYS A 196 2.19 2.26 -12.58
CA LYS A 196 2.15 3.65 -13.07
C LYS A 196 1.37 4.51 -12.06
N PRO A 197 1.85 5.74 -11.74
CA PRO A 197 1.14 6.64 -10.86
C PRO A 197 -0.28 6.89 -11.36
N CYS A 198 -1.27 6.82 -10.47
CA CYS A 198 -2.67 7.09 -10.78
C CYS A 198 -2.97 8.57 -11.02
N THR A 199 -1.97 9.45 -10.94
CA THR A 199 -2.11 10.90 -11.11
C THR A 199 -0.81 11.50 -11.63
N PRO A 200 -0.88 12.55 -12.49
CA PRO A 200 0.32 13.26 -12.97
C PRO A 200 1.21 13.79 -11.84
N LEU A 201 2.51 13.94 -12.10
CA LEU A 201 3.44 14.46 -11.10
C LEU A 201 3.19 15.93 -10.79
N GLY A 202 3.06 16.27 -9.51
CA GLY A 202 3.06 17.67 -9.09
C GLY A 202 4.42 18.35 -9.36
N LYS A 203 4.42 19.68 -9.54
CA LYS A 203 5.65 20.47 -9.78
C LYS A 203 6.80 20.16 -8.81
N MET A 204 6.52 20.01 -7.52
CA MET A 204 7.55 19.66 -6.52
C MET A 204 8.09 18.25 -6.72
N ARG A 205 7.20 17.26 -6.86
CA ARG A 205 7.58 15.87 -7.17
C ARG A 205 8.39 15.77 -8.46
N LYS A 206 8.03 16.55 -9.48
CA LYS A 206 8.76 16.65 -10.75
C LYS A 206 10.20 17.14 -10.52
N LYS A 207 10.37 18.29 -9.85
CA LYS A 207 11.69 18.84 -9.50
C LYS A 207 12.52 17.86 -8.67
N GLU A 208 11.91 17.14 -7.73
CA GLU A 208 12.62 16.14 -6.93
C GLU A 208 13.12 14.95 -7.75
N ARG A 209 12.35 14.48 -8.73
CA ARG A 209 12.77 13.39 -9.63
C ARG A 209 13.90 13.84 -10.56
N GLU A 210 13.79 15.05 -11.12
CA GLU A 210 14.85 15.67 -11.93
C GLU A 210 16.16 15.78 -11.14
N LYS A 211 16.11 16.23 -9.87
CA LYS A 211 17.29 16.28 -8.97
C LYS A 211 17.92 14.91 -8.71
N LYS A 212 17.16 13.83 -8.80
CA LYS A 212 17.65 12.46 -8.64
C LYS A 212 18.25 11.88 -9.91
N GLY A 213 18.34 12.66 -10.99
CA GLY A 213 18.78 12.17 -12.29
C GLY A 213 17.79 11.18 -12.92
N GLU A 214 16.54 11.12 -12.43
CA GLU A 214 15.52 10.32 -13.07
C GLU A 214 15.07 11.06 -14.34
N THR A 215 15.38 10.51 -15.50
CA THR A 215 14.90 11.01 -16.80
C THR A 215 13.38 10.87 -16.83
N ILE A 216 12.66 11.97 -16.67
CA ILE A 216 11.21 12.00 -16.84
C ILE A 216 10.95 12.01 -18.34
N ASP A 217 10.79 10.81 -18.90
CA ASP A 217 10.42 10.68 -20.29
C ASP A 217 9.04 11.32 -20.48
N LYS A 218 8.91 12.33 -21.34
CA LYS A 218 7.65 13.08 -21.49
C LYS A 218 6.49 12.18 -21.95
N GLU A 219 6.80 11.07 -22.62
CA GLU A 219 5.83 10.03 -23.00
C GLU A 219 5.44 9.09 -21.85
N SER A 220 6.21 9.05 -20.75
CA SER A 220 5.94 8.21 -19.57
C SER A 220 4.99 8.82 -18.54
N GLU A 221 4.64 10.11 -18.66
CA GLU A 221 3.60 10.78 -17.85
C GLU A 221 2.20 10.48 -18.39
N GLU A 222 1.92 9.22 -18.71
CA GLU A 222 0.61 8.79 -19.19
C GLU A 222 -0.45 9.13 -18.13
N LYS A 223 -1.30 10.12 -18.43
CA LYS A 223 -2.30 10.61 -17.49
C LYS A 223 -3.35 9.54 -17.28
N ILE A 224 -3.49 9.05 -16.06
CA ILE A 224 -4.59 8.15 -15.73
C ILE A 224 -5.90 8.96 -15.68
N PRO A 225 -6.95 8.54 -16.40
CA PRO A 225 -8.23 9.22 -16.36
C PRO A 225 -8.81 9.19 -14.95
N SER A 226 -9.45 10.29 -14.54
CA SER A 226 -10.08 10.40 -13.23
C SER A 226 -11.34 11.23 -13.32
N LEU A 227 -12.42 10.72 -12.73
CA LEU A 227 -13.73 11.38 -12.66
C LEU A 227 -14.04 11.79 -11.23
N LEU A 228 -14.60 13.00 -11.07
CA LEU A 228 -15.04 13.50 -9.77
C LEU A 228 -16.16 12.62 -9.18
N THR A 229 -17.07 12.08 -10.00
CA THR A 229 -18.16 11.22 -9.55
C THR A 229 -17.65 9.91 -8.94
N THR A 230 -16.77 9.19 -9.65
CA THR A 230 -16.11 7.98 -9.13
C THR A 230 -15.36 8.30 -7.84
N ASN A 231 -14.64 9.43 -7.81
CA ASN A 231 -13.96 9.91 -6.61
C ASN A 231 -14.90 10.13 -5.43
N SER A 232 -16.03 10.80 -5.62
CA SER A 232 -17.03 11.03 -4.57
C SER A 232 -17.61 9.73 -4.00
N ILE A 233 -17.86 8.74 -4.86
CA ILE A 233 -18.38 7.42 -4.45
C ILE A 233 -17.33 6.70 -3.58
N ILE A 234 -16.10 6.59 -4.07
CA ILE A 234 -15.02 5.90 -3.35
C ILE A 234 -14.67 6.63 -2.05
N ALA A 235 -14.53 7.96 -2.07
CA ALA A 235 -14.27 8.75 -0.89
C ALA A 235 -15.42 8.68 0.13
N GLY A 236 -16.68 8.63 -0.34
CA GLY A 236 -17.85 8.40 0.51
C GLY A 236 -17.76 7.07 1.24
N ILE A 237 -17.42 5.99 0.54
CA ILE A 237 -17.21 4.66 1.15
C ILE A 237 -16.04 4.67 2.15
N GLN A 238 -14.90 5.30 1.80
CA GLN A 238 -13.77 5.43 2.73
C GLN A 238 -14.19 6.19 4.00
N SER A 239 -14.92 7.29 3.86
CA SER A 239 -15.41 8.11 4.96
C SER A 239 -16.41 7.35 5.84
N GLN A 240 -17.30 6.56 5.22
CA GLN A 240 -18.26 5.73 5.94
C GLN A 240 -17.57 4.64 6.77
N LEU A 241 -16.54 3.98 6.23
CA LEU A 241 -15.77 2.98 6.96
C LEU A 241 -15.00 3.62 8.13
N ALA A 242 -14.44 4.81 7.94
CA ALA A 242 -13.78 5.55 9.01
C ALA A 242 -14.77 5.94 10.11
N LEU A 243 -15.94 6.45 9.74
CA LEU A 243 -17.01 6.80 10.67
C LEU A 243 -17.46 5.59 11.50
N LYS A 244 -17.71 4.45 10.84
CA LYS A 244 -18.07 3.20 11.53
C LYS A 244 -17.00 2.78 12.53
N TRP A 245 -15.73 2.83 12.12
CA TRP A 245 -14.62 2.49 13.01
C TRP A 245 -14.56 3.40 14.24
N ILE A 246 -14.65 4.72 14.06
CA ILE A 246 -14.59 5.71 15.15
C ILE A 246 -15.75 5.53 16.13
N LEU A 247 -16.96 5.28 15.61
CA LEU A 247 -18.15 5.08 16.42
C LEU A 247 -18.18 3.71 17.13
N GLY A 248 -17.27 2.79 16.77
CA GLY A 248 -17.23 1.43 17.31
C GLY A 248 -18.28 0.49 16.70
N LEU A 249 -18.70 0.77 15.46
CA LEU A 249 -19.67 -0.03 14.73
C LEU A 249 -18.99 -1.16 13.97
N GLN A 250 -19.73 -2.25 13.76
CA GLN A 250 -19.24 -3.40 13.01
C GLN A 250 -18.90 -3.02 11.56
N LEU A 251 -17.67 -3.35 11.15
CA LEU A 251 -17.25 -3.28 9.75
C LEU A 251 -17.80 -4.49 8.97
N PRO A 252 -18.11 -4.35 7.67
CA PRO A 252 -18.61 -5.47 6.86
C PRO A 252 -17.58 -6.59 6.73
N ASP A 253 -17.99 -7.86 6.74
CA ASP A 253 -17.07 -9.00 6.57
C ASP A 253 -16.29 -8.96 5.23
N GLU A 254 -16.89 -8.41 4.17
CA GLU A 254 -16.23 -8.13 2.90
C GLU A 254 -15.37 -6.87 3.01
N ASN A 255 -14.08 -7.08 3.27
CA ASN A 255 -13.11 -6.00 3.43
C ASN A 255 -12.61 -5.36 2.13
N TYR A 256 -13.19 -5.73 0.99
CA TYR A 256 -12.89 -5.14 -0.32
C TYR A 256 -14.16 -4.85 -1.09
N ILE A 257 -14.23 -3.66 -1.68
CA ILE A 257 -15.31 -3.20 -2.55
C ILE A 257 -14.69 -2.73 -3.84
N PHE A 258 -15.19 -3.22 -4.97
CA PHE A 258 -14.92 -2.70 -6.30
C PHE A 258 -16.18 -2.03 -6.83
N TYR A 259 -16.02 -0.85 -7.42
CA TYR A 259 -17.06 -0.09 -8.07
C TYR A 259 -16.75 -0.01 -9.56
N ASP A 260 -17.71 -0.40 -10.39
CA ASP A 260 -17.70 -0.19 -11.82
C ASP A 260 -18.74 0.87 -12.19
N GLY A 261 -18.27 2.07 -12.50
CA GLY A 261 -19.12 3.19 -12.85
C GLY A 261 -19.72 3.15 -14.26
N LEU A 262 -19.35 2.21 -15.12
CA LEU A 262 -20.04 2.02 -16.40
C LEU A 262 -21.35 1.24 -16.22
N SER A 263 -21.35 0.28 -15.30
CA SER A 263 -22.52 -0.52 -14.94
C SER A 263 -23.22 -0.06 -13.65
N GLU A 264 -22.67 0.95 -12.99
CA GLU A 264 -23.07 1.44 -11.66
C GLU A 264 -23.14 0.34 -10.59
N SER A 265 -22.29 -0.68 -10.72
CA SER A 265 -22.35 -1.88 -9.89
C SER A 265 -21.26 -1.92 -8.81
N PHE A 266 -21.58 -2.57 -7.69
CA PHE A 266 -20.63 -2.85 -6.61
C PHE A 266 -20.39 -4.34 -6.49
N THR A 267 -19.12 -4.73 -6.52
CA THR A 267 -18.67 -6.08 -6.17
C THR A 267 -18.02 -6.04 -4.80
N ARG A 268 -18.53 -6.83 -3.85
CA ARG A 268 -17.96 -6.98 -2.51
C ARG A 268 -17.24 -8.31 -2.42
N MET A 269 -16.06 -8.31 -1.81
CA MET A 269 -15.24 -9.51 -1.67
C MET A 269 -14.61 -9.55 -0.28
N LYS A 270 -14.59 -10.72 0.33
CA LYS A 270 -13.77 -11.01 1.49
C LYS A 270 -12.37 -11.42 1.02
N LEU A 271 -11.38 -10.61 1.35
CA LEU A 271 -9.98 -10.90 1.11
C LEU A 271 -9.36 -11.48 2.37
N ASN A 272 -8.94 -12.74 2.25
CA ASN A 272 -8.36 -13.48 3.35
C ASN A 272 -6.89 -13.11 3.54
N LYS A 273 -6.48 -12.96 4.80
CA LYS A 273 -5.09 -12.80 5.17
C LYS A 273 -4.26 -13.96 4.62
N ASN A 274 -3.14 -13.63 3.99
CA ASN A 274 -2.17 -14.62 3.55
C ASN A 274 -1.17 -14.88 4.70
N GLU A 275 -1.21 -16.08 5.29
CA GLU A 275 -0.29 -16.47 6.37
C GLU A 275 1.18 -16.53 5.93
N SER A 276 1.44 -16.51 4.64
CA SER A 276 2.77 -16.36 4.06
C SER A 276 3.03 -14.96 3.47
N CYS A 277 2.26 -13.95 3.86
CA CYS A 277 2.50 -12.57 3.46
C CYS A 277 3.81 -12.04 4.06
N ILE A 278 4.70 -11.51 3.21
CA ILE A 278 5.99 -10.97 3.61
C ILE A 278 5.91 -9.71 4.49
N VAL A 279 4.76 -9.01 4.52
CA VAL A 279 4.57 -7.79 5.30
C VAL A 279 3.81 -8.03 6.60
N CYS A 280 2.70 -8.75 6.56
CA CYS A 280 1.80 -8.88 7.72
C CYS A 280 1.81 -10.25 8.41
N SER A 281 2.59 -11.23 7.93
CA SER A 281 2.68 -12.52 8.60
C SER A 281 3.81 -12.58 9.61
N GLU A 282 3.56 -13.23 10.75
CA GLU A 282 4.56 -13.39 11.82
C GLU A 282 5.77 -14.21 11.37
N LYS A 283 5.56 -15.11 10.40
CA LYS A 283 6.60 -15.95 9.80
C LYS A 283 7.79 -15.13 9.31
N TYR A 284 7.55 -14.03 8.57
CA TYR A 284 8.62 -13.22 8.00
C TYR A 284 9.05 -12.05 8.89
N ARG A 285 8.15 -11.56 9.75
CA ARG A 285 8.42 -10.42 10.63
C ARG A 285 9.24 -10.79 11.87
N SER A 286 8.84 -11.86 12.55
CA SER A 286 9.37 -12.21 13.88
C SER A 286 10.19 -13.50 13.82
N ASN A 287 9.65 -14.52 13.18
CA ASN A 287 10.24 -15.86 13.23
C ASN A 287 11.44 -15.98 12.29
N GLY A 288 11.40 -15.31 11.13
CA GLY A 288 12.42 -15.41 10.10
C GLY A 288 12.26 -16.70 9.28
N VAL A 289 12.82 -16.70 8.06
CA VAL A 289 12.71 -17.84 7.14
C VAL A 289 14.08 -18.34 6.72
N ASN A 290 14.25 -19.66 6.73
CA ASN A 290 15.46 -20.29 6.22
C ASN A 290 15.62 -19.98 4.73
N PHE A 291 16.79 -19.50 4.36
CA PHE A 291 17.16 -19.16 2.99
C PHE A 291 18.49 -19.83 2.64
N SER A 292 18.47 -20.62 1.57
CA SER A 292 19.64 -21.39 1.15
C SER A 292 20.64 -20.48 0.45
N ILE A 293 21.90 -20.53 0.87
CA ILE A 293 23.02 -19.84 0.21
C ILE A 293 24.17 -20.81 -0.05
N SER A 294 24.96 -20.50 -1.08
CA SER A 294 26.24 -21.12 -1.40
C SER A 294 27.36 -20.12 -1.12
N GLU A 295 28.53 -20.61 -0.72
CA GLU A 295 29.73 -19.77 -0.55
C GLU A 295 30.13 -19.04 -1.85
N GLN A 296 29.80 -19.64 -2.99
CA GLN A 296 30.09 -19.12 -4.32
C GLN A 296 29.14 -17.98 -4.74
N ASP A 297 28.03 -17.80 -4.03
CA ASP A 297 27.03 -16.80 -4.37
C ASP A 297 27.58 -15.38 -4.18
N THR A 298 27.18 -14.48 -5.08
CA THR A 298 27.24 -13.05 -4.85
C THR A 298 25.97 -12.54 -4.17
N ILE A 299 26.00 -11.32 -3.62
CA ILE A 299 24.79 -10.66 -3.11
C ILE A 299 23.78 -10.46 -4.24
N ARG A 300 24.23 -10.19 -5.48
CA ARG A 300 23.36 -10.15 -6.66
C ARG A 300 22.61 -11.47 -6.85
N ASP A 301 23.28 -12.61 -6.74
CA ASP A 301 22.64 -13.93 -6.87
C ASP A 301 21.58 -14.19 -5.79
N ILE A 302 21.85 -13.71 -4.56
CA ILE A 302 20.87 -13.75 -3.46
C ILE A 302 19.67 -12.85 -3.77
N LYS A 303 19.92 -11.60 -4.19
CA LYS A 303 18.87 -10.65 -4.56
C LYS A 303 17.99 -11.21 -5.69
N ASP A 304 18.59 -11.76 -6.74
CA ASP A 304 17.86 -12.35 -7.87
C ASP A 304 16.98 -13.53 -7.41
N ARG A 305 17.49 -14.42 -6.54
CA ARG A 305 16.69 -15.51 -5.96
C ARG A 305 15.57 -15.02 -5.04
N LEU A 306 15.80 -13.98 -4.26
CA LEU A 306 14.77 -13.35 -3.43
C LEU A 306 13.66 -12.73 -4.28
N VAL A 307 14.02 -12.03 -5.37
CA VAL A 307 13.07 -11.52 -6.37
C VAL A 307 12.27 -12.67 -6.96
N LEU A 308 12.90 -13.77 -7.37
CA LEU A 308 12.17 -14.90 -7.97
C LEU A 308 11.23 -15.59 -6.99
N THR A 309 11.65 -15.74 -5.73
CA THR A 309 10.91 -16.52 -4.73
C THR A 309 9.79 -15.72 -4.07
N TRP A 310 10.01 -14.43 -3.79
CA TRP A 310 9.06 -13.56 -3.07
C TRP A 310 8.54 -12.39 -3.91
N ASP A 311 8.86 -12.34 -5.20
CA ASP A 311 8.50 -11.28 -6.16
C ASP A 311 8.92 -9.88 -5.68
N LEU A 312 9.98 -9.76 -4.89
CA LEU A 312 10.35 -8.50 -4.25
C LEU A 312 10.56 -7.38 -5.27
N ASP A 313 10.08 -6.19 -4.94
CA ASP A 313 10.21 -5.02 -5.80
C ASP A 313 11.61 -4.40 -5.62
N GLU A 314 12.37 -4.27 -6.71
CA GLU A 314 13.70 -3.64 -6.72
C GLU A 314 13.58 -2.11 -6.80
N PRO A 315 14.58 -1.35 -6.29
CA PRO A 315 15.77 -1.82 -5.58
C PRO A 315 15.49 -2.11 -4.10
N PHE A 316 16.21 -3.09 -3.55
CA PHE A 316 16.26 -3.36 -2.12
C PHE A 316 17.68 -3.71 -1.69
N ASN A 317 17.96 -3.50 -0.40
CA ASN A 317 19.26 -3.70 0.20
C ASN A 317 19.27 -4.99 1.02
N LEU A 318 20.38 -5.70 0.93
CA LEU A 318 20.68 -6.82 1.80
C LEU A 318 21.57 -6.31 2.94
N MET A 319 21.22 -6.66 4.16
CA MET A 319 21.93 -6.21 5.36
C MET A 319 22.38 -7.41 6.19
N TYR A 320 23.62 -7.38 6.63
CA TYR A 320 24.21 -8.41 7.49
C TYR A 320 25.15 -7.75 8.49
N LYS A 321 25.06 -8.15 9.77
CA LYS A 321 25.84 -7.56 10.88
C LYS A 321 25.84 -6.02 10.88
N GLY A 322 24.68 -5.41 10.59
CA GLY A 322 24.48 -3.96 10.58
C GLY A 322 25.01 -3.21 9.36
N LYS A 323 25.55 -3.89 8.35
CA LYS A 323 26.06 -3.29 7.11
C LYS A 323 25.18 -3.61 5.92
N ILE A 324 24.96 -2.63 5.05
CA ILE A 324 24.40 -2.86 3.70
C ILE A 324 25.49 -3.50 2.85
N LEU A 325 25.11 -4.54 2.08
CA LEU A 325 26.03 -5.31 1.26
C LEU A 325 25.91 -4.89 -0.22
N GLU A 326 27.06 -4.73 -0.88
CA GLU A 326 27.16 -4.42 -2.31
C GLU A 326 26.90 -5.67 -3.16
N ASP A 327 26.32 -5.49 -4.36
CA ASP A 327 25.85 -6.56 -5.25
C ASP A 327 26.96 -7.56 -5.61
N GLU A 328 28.19 -7.09 -5.82
CA GLU A 328 29.34 -7.90 -6.24
C GLU A 328 30.02 -8.64 -5.07
N THR A 329 29.62 -8.37 -3.83
CA THR A 329 30.21 -9.01 -2.65
C THR A 329 29.92 -10.51 -2.67
N LYS A 330 30.93 -11.35 -2.48
CA LYS A 330 30.75 -12.80 -2.37
C LYS A 330 30.47 -13.25 -0.95
N ILE A 331 29.67 -14.30 -0.78
CA ILE A 331 29.32 -14.88 0.52
C ILE A 331 30.54 -15.39 1.27
N GLU A 332 31.50 -16.03 0.58
CA GLU A 332 32.76 -16.50 1.17
C GLU A 332 33.51 -15.39 1.94
N SER A 333 33.43 -14.13 1.47
CA SER A 333 34.11 -12.99 2.08
C SER A 333 33.43 -12.47 3.35
N LEU A 334 32.15 -12.79 3.55
CA LEU A 334 31.33 -12.27 4.64
C LEU A 334 31.42 -13.12 5.90
N LYS A 335 32.00 -14.32 5.83
CA LYS A 335 32.07 -15.29 6.95
C LYS A 335 30.70 -15.44 7.62
N MET A 336 29.68 -15.67 6.78
CA MET A 336 28.37 -16.08 7.27
C MET A 336 28.46 -17.51 7.79
N GLU A 337 27.73 -17.81 8.84
CA GLU A 337 27.60 -19.15 9.41
C GLU A 337 26.16 -19.66 9.27
N ASN A 338 25.97 -20.97 9.41
CA ASN A 338 24.64 -21.55 9.46
C ASN A 338 23.82 -20.90 10.60
N ARG A 339 22.56 -20.58 10.31
CA ARG A 339 21.63 -19.85 11.20
C ARG A 339 21.93 -18.38 11.43
N ASP A 340 22.95 -17.80 10.80
CA ASP A 340 23.12 -16.36 10.83
C ASP A 340 21.90 -15.65 10.22
N ALA A 341 21.52 -14.52 10.82
CA ALA A 341 20.42 -13.71 10.31
C ALA A 341 20.93 -12.64 9.35
N PHE A 342 20.35 -12.58 8.15
CA PHE A 342 20.44 -11.44 7.27
C PHE A 342 19.05 -10.82 7.06
N PHE A 343 19.06 -9.55 6.66
CA PHE A 343 17.87 -8.74 6.55
C PHE A 343 17.72 -8.19 5.14
N VAL A 344 16.49 -8.18 4.64
CA VAL A 344 16.16 -7.60 3.34
C VAL A 344 15.31 -6.36 3.59
N TRP A 345 15.81 -5.21 3.17
CA TRP A 345 15.17 -3.92 3.42
C TRP A 345 14.88 -3.18 2.11
N ASN A 346 13.67 -2.65 1.98
CA ASN A 346 13.26 -1.76 0.90
C ASN A 346 12.65 -0.49 1.51
N LYS A 347 12.86 0.67 0.88
CA LYS A 347 12.23 1.96 1.24
C LYS A 347 10.69 1.93 1.37
N ASN A 348 10.02 0.94 0.78
CA ASN A 348 8.57 0.77 0.79
C ASN A 348 8.08 -0.10 1.96
N VAL A 349 8.97 -0.65 2.80
CA VAL A 349 8.62 -1.41 4.00
C VAL A 349 9.34 -0.82 5.22
N THR A 350 8.62 -0.73 6.33
CA THR A 350 9.11 -0.16 7.60
C THR A 350 9.88 -1.17 8.44
N HIS A 351 9.55 -2.46 8.31
CA HIS A 351 10.26 -3.55 8.99
C HIS A 351 11.04 -4.38 7.96
N PRO A 352 12.36 -4.60 8.15
CA PRO A 352 13.12 -5.46 7.24
C PRO A 352 12.69 -6.92 7.39
N MET A 353 12.66 -7.66 6.28
CA MET A 353 12.39 -9.09 6.30
C MET A 353 13.59 -9.85 6.84
N LYS A 354 13.35 -10.79 7.76
CA LYS A 354 14.40 -11.59 8.39
C LYS A 354 14.55 -12.95 7.72
N PHE A 355 15.78 -13.32 7.38
CA PHE A 355 16.13 -14.63 6.83
C PHE A 355 17.27 -15.26 7.62
N TYR A 356 17.24 -16.58 7.76
CA TYR A 356 18.35 -17.36 8.33
C TYR A 356 19.12 -18.08 7.25
N VAL A 357 20.43 -17.95 7.30
CA VAL A 357 21.37 -18.63 6.42
C VAL A 357 21.29 -20.13 6.63
N ILE A 358 21.16 -20.87 5.54
CA ILE A 358 21.41 -22.31 5.46
C ILE A 358 22.41 -22.54 4.33
N PHE A 359 23.64 -22.93 4.68
CA PHE A 359 24.65 -23.36 3.73
C PHE A 359 24.29 -24.73 3.18
N SER A 360 24.23 -24.81 1.87
CA SER A 360 23.88 -26.01 1.13
C SER A 360 25.08 -26.95 0.98
N ASP A 361 25.60 -27.50 2.08
CA ASP A 361 26.59 -28.60 2.01
C ASP A 361 25.90 -29.98 2.02
N GLU A 362 24.62 -30.03 2.37
CA GLU A 362 23.75 -31.20 2.33
C GLU A 362 22.39 -30.76 1.78
N LEU A 363 22.01 -31.09 0.54
CA LEU A 363 20.60 -31.14 0.09
C LEU A 363 20.49 -31.72 -1.35
N GLU A 364 19.53 -32.62 -1.53
CA GLU A 364 19.24 -33.34 -2.78
C GLU A 364 18.70 -32.45 -3.92
N PRO A 365 18.86 -32.87 -5.20
CA PRO A 365 18.47 -32.10 -6.38
C PRO A 365 17.01 -31.66 -6.37
N THR A 366 16.76 -30.42 -6.75
CA THR A 366 15.41 -29.87 -6.83
C THR A 366 14.78 -30.23 -8.18
N LYS A 367 13.82 -31.17 -8.19
CA LYS A 367 13.01 -31.48 -9.39
C LYS A 367 12.04 -30.33 -9.70
N ILE A 368 12.25 -29.67 -10.83
CA ILE A 368 11.33 -28.67 -11.37
C ILE A 368 10.46 -29.35 -12.43
N VAL A 369 9.14 -29.34 -12.25
CA VAL A 369 8.20 -29.89 -13.21
C VAL A 369 7.62 -28.74 -14.03
N ILE A 370 7.83 -28.79 -15.34
CA ILE A 370 7.36 -27.79 -16.31
C ILE A 370 6.10 -28.35 -16.97
N ASP A 371 4.93 -27.76 -16.73
CA ASP A 371 3.70 -28.16 -17.39
C ASP A 371 3.30 -27.19 -18.51
N LYS A 372 3.15 -27.79 -19.72
CA LYS A 372 2.50 -27.38 -20.99
C LYS A 372 3.32 -26.72 -22.12
N ILE A 373 3.92 -27.60 -22.93
CA ILE A 373 4.04 -27.62 -24.42
C ILE A 373 3.59 -29.08 -24.83
N PRO A 374 3.10 -29.42 -26.05
CA PRO A 374 2.38 -30.69 -26.33
C PRO A 374 3.14 -32.02 -26.12
N LYS A 375 4.36 -31.99 -25.60
CA LYS A 375 5.12 -33.17 -25.16
C LYS A 375 5.68 -32.91 -23.76
N ARG A 376 5.43 -33.84 -22.85
CA ARG A 376 6.07 -33.90 -21.52
C ARG A 376 7.58 -33.96 -21.70
N PHE A 377 8.32 -33.08 -21.05
CA PHE A 377 9.77 -33.20 -20.90
C PHE A 377 10.11 -33.23 -19.41
N GLU A 378 10.75 -34.30 -18.98
CA GLU A 378 11.45 -34.34 -17.68
C GLU A 378 12.88 -33.89 -17.94
N ILE A 379 13.29 -32.79 -17.30
CA ILE A 379 14.68 -32.35 -17.33
C ILE A 379 15.26 -32.58 -15.94
N GLU A 380 16.20 -33.51 -15.85
CA GLU A 380 17.04 -33.67 -14.67
C GLU A 380 18.05 -32.52 -14.63
N LEU A 381 18.02 -31.76 -13.53
CA LEU A 381 18.86 -30.58 -13.33
C LEU A 381 20.02 -30.95 -12.39
N GLU A 382 21.23 -30.96 -12.91
CA GLU A 382 22.43 -30.83 -12.09
C GLU A 382 22.59 -29.37 -11.66
N TRP A 383 22.87 -29.12 -10.37
CA TRP A 383 23.00 -27.77 -9.84
C TRP A 383 24.22 -27.05 -10.41
N GLY A 384 23.96 -25.90 -11.04
CA GLY A 384 24.94 -24.94 -11.54
C GLY A 384 24.30 -23.55 -11.61
N THR A 385 25.13 -22.50 -11.77
CA THR A 385 24.71 -21.09 -11.83
C THR A 385 23.44 -20.91 -12.66
N ILE A 386 22.45 -20.18 -12.13
CA ILE A 386 21.12 -19.93 -12.74
C ILE A 386 21.24 -19.52 -14.22
N THR A 387 22.32 -18.83 -14.58
CA THR A 387 22.71 -18.46 -15.94
C THR A 387 22.87 -19.66 -16.89
N LYS A 388 23.53 -20.75 -16.47
CA LYS A 388 23.69 -21.99 -17.27
C LYS A 388 22.37 -22.73 -17.43
N THR A 389 21.54 -22.73 -16.40
CA THR A 389 20.21 -23.37 -16.41
C THR A 389 19.23 -22.63 -17.31
N LYS A 390 19.22 -21.30 -17.23
CA LYS A 390 18.44 -20.43 -18.11
C LYS A 390 18.90 -20.59 -19.57
N GLN A 391 20.21 -20.64 -19.81
CA GLN A 391 20.78 -20.90 -21.14
C GLN A 391 20.38 -22.27 -21.70
N LYS A 392 20.36 -23.34 -20.89
CA LYS A 392 19.94 -24.68 -21.33
C LYS A 392 18.46 -24.71 -21.74
N ILE A 393 17.59 -24.06 -20.96
CA ILE A 393 16.15 -23.94 -21.27
C ILE A 393 15.92 -23.08 -22.54
N ILE A 394 16.64 -21.96 -22.68
CA ILE A 394 16.58 -21.12 -23.88
C ILE A 394 17.04 -21.93 -25.11
N LYS A 395 18.15 -22.66 -25.02
CA LYS A 395 18.73 -23.43 -26.13
C LYS A 395 17.81 -24.56 -26.61
N GLU A 396 17.11 -25.23 -25.70
CA GLU A 396 16.09 -26.22 -26.08
C GLU A 396 14.83 -25.59 -26.67
N ALA A 397 14.40 -24.44 -26.16
CA ALA A 397 13.27 -23.72 -26.74
C ALA A 397 13.59 -23.14 -28.14
N GLU A 398 14.82 -22.68 -28.36
CA GLU A 398 15.32 -22.23 -29.67
C GLU A 398 15.32 -23.37 -30.69
N LYS A 399 15.73 -24.59 -30.31
CA LYS A 399 15.63 -25.79 -31.17
C LYS A 399 14.19 -26.10 -31.58
N LEU A 400 13.21 -25.69 -30.77
CA LEU A 400 11.79 -25.89 -31.02
C LEU A 400 11.11 -24.65 -31.63
N ASN A 401 11.88 -23.62 -32.00
CA ASN A 401 11.41 -22.35 -32.54
C ASN A 401 10.42 -21.59 -31.63
N GLN A 402 10.61 -21.66 -30.30
CA GLN A 402 9.75 -21.08 -29.29
C GLN A 402 10.44 -19.97 -28.48
N LYS A 403 9.71 -18.90 -28.15
CA LYS A 403 10.18 -17.85 -27.24
C LYS A 403 9.73 -18.15 -25.80
N VAL A 404 10.67 -18.16 -24.86
CA VAL A 404 10.39 -18.43 -23.43
C VAL A 404 10.44 -17.13 -22.63
N LYS A 405 9.38 -16.86 -21.86
CA LYS A 405 9.40 -15.87 -20.76
C LYS A 405 9.24 -16.61 -19.44
N PHE A 406 10.17 -16.38 -18.51
CA PHE A 406 10.18 -17.03 -17.21
C PHE A 406 9.29 -16.27 -16.22
N TYR A 407 8.33 -16.94 -15.58
CA TYR A 407 7.59 -16.39 -14.44
C TYR A 407 7.34 -17.47 -13.36
N LYS A 408 7.44 -17.03 -12.10
CA LYS A 408 7.05 -17.65 -10.82
C LYS A 408 7.20 -19.17 -10.66
N THR A 409 7.99 -19.57 -9.65
CA THR A 409 8.03 -20.92 -9.09
C THR A 409 7.06 -21.05 -7.91
N GLU A 410 6.19 -22.06 -7.91
CA GLU A 410 5.29 -22.42 -6.81
C GLU A 410 5.74 -23.77 -6.22
N LYS A 411 6.11 -23.81 -4.94
CA LYS A 411 6.53 -25.07 -4.30
C LYS A 411 5.31 -25.96 -4.02
N LEU A 412 5.24 -27.11 -4.67
CA LEU A 412 4.25 -28.15 -4.45
C LEU A 412 4.49 -28.87 -3.12
N LYS A 413 3.42 -29.46 -2.57
CA LYS A 413 3.44 -30.17 -1.27
C LYS A 413 4.43 -31.34 -1.20
N ASN A 414 4.83 -31.88 -2.35
CA ASN A 414 5.79 -32.97 -2.48
C ASN A 414 7.25 -32.50 -2.61
N GLY A 415 7.54 -31.21 -2.42
CA GLY A 415 8.89 -30.66 -2.52
C GLY A 415 9.29 -30.21 -3.92
N ASN A 416 8.50 -30.50 -4.96
CA ASN A 416 8.73 -30.05 -6.32
C ASN A 416 8.35 -28.57 -6.49
N TYR A 417 8.87 -27.91 -7.54
CA TYR A 417 8.42 -26.56 -7.92
C TYR A 417 7.67 -26.60 -9.26
N LEU A 418 6.52 -25.94 -9.29
CA LEU A 418 5.68 -25.68 -10.46
C LEU A 418 6.05 -24.31 -11.02
N VAL A 419 6.54 -24.25 -12.26
CA VAL A 419 6.76 -23.00 -12.98
C VAL A 419 5.53 -22.71 -13.83
N ARG A 420 4.84 -21.59 -13.60
CA ARG A 420 3.67 -21.21 -14.42
C ARG A 420 4.06 -20.20 -15.49
N TYR A 421 3.81 -20.56 -16.75
CA TYR A 421 3.96 -19.67 -17.91
C TYR A 421 2.60 -19.09 -18.27
N ASP A 422 2.55 -17.79 -18.55
CA ASP A 422 1.35 -17.17 -19.11
C ASP A 422 1.66 -16.57 -20.49
N LYS A 423 0.91 -17.07 -21.48
CA LYS A 423 0.92 -16.82 -22.93
C LYS A 423 2.14 -17.27 -23.76
N ILE A 424 1.90 -18.33 -24.55
CA ILE A 424 2.54 -18.63 -25.83
C ILE A 424 2.02 -17.58 -26.83
N GLN A 425 2.91 -16.78 -27.40
CA GLN A 425 2.62 -16.14 -28.69
C GLN A 425 3.08 -17.12 -29.76
N GLU A 426 2.13 -17.74 -30.47
CA GLU A 426 2.42 -18.25 -31.81
C GLU A 426 2.91 -17.07 -32.65
N ILE A 427 3.98 -17.29 -33.39
CA ILE A 427 4.41 -16.40 -34.46
C ILE A 427 3.80 -17.01 -35.73
N GLU A 428 3.01 -16.21 -36.46
CA GLU A 428 2.66 -16.49 -37.87
C GLU A 428 3.92 -16.56 -38.74
#